data_AF-A0A0R1XIZ9-F1
#
_entry.id   AF-A0A0R1XIZ9-F1
#
_cell.length_a   1.000
_cell.length_b   1.000
_cell.length_c   1.000
_cell.angle_alpha   90.00
_cell.angle_beta   90.00
_cell.angle_gamma   90.00
#
_symmetry.space_group_name_H-M   'P 1'
#
loop_
_entity.id
_entity.type
_entity.pdbx_description
1 polymer ?
#
loop_
_entity_poly.entity_id
_entity_poly.type
_entity_poly.pdbx_seq_one_letter_code
_entity_poly.pdbx_strand_id
1 'polypeptide(L)'
;MRNPPVRSAPFQNTSIPSDQCHFESYAQNCCNHACLSKGGYIMSDEYGKSVRIIRENRNLSLSQLSDGIVSKSTLDKFELGDSSISFENLLPLLQRLRVSLSEFLYRVNEHSTSSVTQTLQKASRAYSRKDVLSLKRQLSELVNEKILEPKNLPFHRLDIIAVKAALGMLQNVPLPKEDVDFAVSYFLTQNEWFHYDLAILQFLPPFLTSDILTQLVDTLFKNIPTFFHSCPTSR
;
A
#
# COMPACT_ATOMS: atom_id res chain seq x y z
N MET A 1 -23.89 -42.41 31.26
CA MET A 1 -22.91 -41.67 32.09
C MET A 1 -23.01 -40.20 31.72
N ARG A 2 -23.47 -39.34 32.64
CA ARG A 2 -23.62 -37.89 32.42
C ARG A 2 -22.36 -37.19 32.94
N ASN A 3 -21.72 -36.36 32.12
CA ASN A 3 -20.62 -35.50 32.58
C ASN A 3 -21.17 -34.35 33.44
N PRO A 4 -20.50 -33.96 34.53
CA PRO A 4 -20.90 -32.83 35.38
C PRO A 4 -20.51 -31.48 34.74
N PRO A 5 -21.15 -30.35 35.14
CA PRO A 5 -20.92 -29.05 34.53
C PRO A 5 -19.60 -28.43 34.99
N VAL A 6 -18.85 -27.87 34.03
CA VAL A 6 -17.62 -27.09 34.29
C VAL A 6 -18.02 -25.72 34.85
N ARG A 7 -17.60 -25.41 36.07
CA ARG A 7 -17.72 -24.08 36.68
C ARG A 7 -16.77 -23.10 35.99
N SER A 8 -17.29 -22.01 35.44
CA SER A 8 -16.53 -20.85 34.98
C SER A 8 -15.98 -20.06 36.17
N ALA A 9 -14.66 -19.89 36.25
CA ALA A 9 -14.02 -18.97 37.18
C ALA A 9 -14.06 -17.53 36.64
N PRO A 10 -14.20 -16.50 37.50
CA PRO A 10 -14.29 -15.10 37.07
C PRO A 10 -12.92 -14.56 36.64
N PHE A 11 -12.88 -13.84 35.51
CA PHE A 11 -11.71 -13.07 35.08
C PHE A 11 -11.42 -11.97 36.11
N GLN A 12 -10.27 -12.08 36.79
CA GLN A 12 -9.74 -11.01 37.61
C GLN A 12 -9.17 -9.92 36.70
N ASN A 13 -9.69 -8.71 36.90
CA ASN A 13 -9.30 -7.49 36.22
C ASN A 13 -7.99 -6.98 36.86
N THR A 14 -6.84 -7.22 36.23
CA THR A 14 -5.56 -6.65 36.66
C THR A 14 -5.13 -5.58 35.66
N SER A 15 -5.32 -4.33 36.07
CA SER A 15 -4.85 -3.10 35.44
C SER A 15 -3.32 -3.15 35.29
N ILE A 16 -2.82 -2.94 34.07
CA ILE A 16 -1.39 -2.75 33.80
C ILE A 16 -1.06 -1.26 34.00
N PRO A 17 0.03 -0.88 34.70
CA PRO A 17 0.37 0.51 34.99
C PRO A 17 0.73 1.32 33.73
N SER A 18 0.28 2.58 33.70
CA SER A 18 0.32 3.53 32.58
C SER A 18 1.66 4.26 32.40
N ASP A 19 2.80 3.65 32.73
CA ASP A 19 4.09 4.33 32.68
C ASP A 19 5.03 3.66 31.68
N GLN A 20 4.76 3.86 30.39
CA GLN A 20 5.72 3.67 29.30
C GLN A 20 5.29 4.38 27.99
N CYS A 21 4.75 5.60 28.07
CA CYS A 21 4.58 6.47 26.90
C CYS A 21 5.65 7.58 26.90
N HIS A 22 6.87 7.24 26.53
CA HIS A 22 7.93 8.22 26.24
C HIS A 22 8.38 8.21 24.76
N PHE A 23 7.59 7.63 23.86
CA PHE A 23 7.86 7.64 22.41
C PHE A 23 6.96 8.59 21.61
N GLU A 24 5.99 9.26 22.23
CA GLU A 24 5.04 10.15 21.53
C GLU A 24 5.61 11.56 21.26
N SER A 25 6.65 12.01 21.97
CA SER A 25 7.13 13.40 21.82
C SER A 25 7.95 13.65 20.55
N TYR A 26 8.40 12.60 19.84
CA TYR A 26 9.11 12.76 18.56
C TYR A 26 8.17 12.81 17.34
N ALA A 27 6.93 12.34 17.49
CA ALA A 27 5.94 12.35 16.40
C ALA A 27 5.28 13.73 16.22
N GLN A 28 5.13 14.50 17.30
CA GLN A 28 4.39 15.76 17.29
C GLN A 28 5.01 16.86 16.40
N ASN A 29 6.33 16.85 16.20
CA ASN A 29 7.02 17.91 15.44
C ASN A 29 7.02 17.72 13.92
N CYS A 30 6.53 16.58 13.40
CA CYS A 30 6.39 16.36 11.95
C CYS A 30 4.98 16.67 11.43
N CYS A 31 3.99 16.93 12.30
CA CYS A 31 2.58 17.07 11.90
C CYS A 31 2.16 18.46 11.39
N ASN A 32 3.07 19.43 11.25
CA ASN A 32 2.69 20.81 10.88
C ASN A 32 2.79 21.17 9.39
N HIS A 33 3.04 20.21 8.49
CA HIS A 33 2.89 20.43 7.05
C HIS A 33 1.88 19.46 6.46
N ALA A 34 0.61 19.91 6.43
CA ALA A 34 -0.41 19.29 5.61
C ALA A 34 -0.03 19.43 4.12
N CYS A 35 0.60 18.40 3.55
CA CYS A 35 0.88 18.32 2.12
C CYS A 35 -0.26 17.55 1.43
N LEU A 36 -1.13 18.30 0.74
CA LEU A 36 -2.28 17.76 0.00
C LEU A 36 -1.81 16.89 -1.18
N SER A 37 -1.99 15.57 -1.07
CA SER A 37 -1.88 14.66 -2.23
C SER A 37 -3.15 14.71 -3.07
N LYS A 38 -3.06 15.17 -4.32
CA LYS A 38 -4.07 14.87 -5.36
C LYS A 38 -3.57 13.67 -6.16
N GLY A 39 -4.26 12.52 -6.05
CA GLY A 39 -4.07 11.38 -6.96
C GLY A 39 -3.06 10.30 -6.53
N GLY A 40 -2.72 10.16 -5.26
CA GLY A 40 -1.97 8.98 -4.76
C GLY A 40 -0.48 8.87 -5.18
N TYR A 41 0.07 9.86 -5.89
CA TYR A 41 1.49 9.92 -6.23
C TYR A 41 2.26 10.81 -5.23
N ILE A 42 3.39 10.29 -4.71
CA ILE A 42 4.36 11.08 -3.93
C ILE A 42 5.10 12.00 -4.89
N MET A 43 5.07 13.31 -4.66
CA MET A 43 5.85 14.28 -5.43
C MET A 43 7.35 14.12 -5.15
N SER A 44 8.20 14.33 -6.16
CA SER A 44 9.66 14.12 -6.06
C SER A 44 10.30 14.89 -4.88
N ASP A 45 9.73 16.05 -4.59
CA ASP A 45 10.22 17.02 -3.62
C ASP A 45 10.12 16.49 -2.18
N GLU A 46 9.20 15.56 -1.92
CA GLU A 46 9.01 14.95 -0.60
C GLU A 46 10.14 13.96 -0.24
N TYR A 47 10.77 13.34 -1.24
CA TYR A 47 11.93 12.49 -1.02
C TYR A 47 13.14 13.31 -0.56
N GLY A 48 13.40 14.43 -1.24
CA GLY A 48 14.50 15.34 -0.91
C GLY A 48 14.38 15.89 0.50
N LYS A 49 13.21 16.46 0.83
CA LYS A 49 12.93 16.97 2.19
C LYS A 49 13.08 15.88 3.25
N SER A 50 12.62 14.66 2.97
CA SER A 50 12.77 13.54 3.92
C SER A 50 14.22 13.16 4.15
N VAL A 51 15.06 13.14 3.10
CA VAL A 51 16.51 12.92 3.24
C VAL A 51 17.15 14.01 4.09
N ARG A 52 16.78 15.28 3.88
CA ARG A 52 17.25 16.41 4.70
C ARG A 52 16.92 16.23 6.18
N ILE A 53 15.67 15.92 6.49
CA ILE A 53 15.20 15.72 7.87
C ILE A 53 16.02 14.61 8.54
N ILE A 54 16.24 13.49 7.84
CA ILE A 54 17.02 12.37 8.40
C ILE A 54 18.50 12.78 8.58
N ARG A 55 19.09 13.47 7.61
CA ARG A 55 20.48 13.96 7.68
C ARG A 55 20.70 14.89 8.87
N GLU A 56 19.84 15.88 9.03
CA GLU A 56 19.93 16.88 10.11
C GLU A 56 19.72 16.25 11.48
N ASN A 57 18.76 15.33 11.62
CA ASN A 57 18.57 14.56 12.87
C ASN A 57 19.77 13.68 13.24
N ARG A 58 20.61 13.31 12.27
CA ARG A 58 21.86 12.59 12.50
C ARG A 58 23.08 13.50 12.65
N ASN A 59 22.88 14.81 12.67
CA ASN A 59 23.94 15.82 12.76
C ASN A 59 25.01 15.68 11.66
N LEU A 60 24.60 15.24 10.46
CA LEU A 60 25.51 15.12 9.32
C LEU A 60 25.46 16.40 8.47
N SER A 61 26.64 16.89 8.10
CA SER A 61 26.75 17.96 7.10
C SER A 61 26.43 17.44 5.70
N LEU A 62 26.07 18.35 4.79
CA LEU A 62 25.93 18.03 3.37
C LEU A 62 27.22 17.39 2.82
N SER A 63 28.40 17.84 3.25
CA SER A 63 29.67 17.27 2.78
C SER A 63 29.81 15.82 3.20
N GLN A 64 29.53 15.49 4.47
CA GLN A 64 29.63 14.12 4.97
C GLN A 64 28.65 13.18 4.29
N LEU A 65 27.42 13.65 4.03
CA LEU A 65 26.43 12.80 3.36
C LEU A 65 26.71 12.65 1.86
N SER A 66 27.14 13.70 1.17
CA SER A 66 27.34 13.69 -0.29
C SER A 66 28.65 13.04 -0.76
N ASP A 67 29.67 12.99 0.10
CA ASP A 67 31.04 12.60 -0.27
C ASP A 67 31.12 11.26 -1.02
N GLY A 68 31.76 11.27 -2.20
CA GLY A 68 31.89 10.09 -3.06
C GLY A 68 30.57 9.52 -3.62
N ILE A 69 29.43 10.22 -3.49
CA ILE A 69 28.13 9.81 -4.08
C ILE A 69 27.64 10.87 -5.07
N VAL A 70 27.42 12.10 -4.59
CA VAL A 70 26.96 13.23 -5.41
C VAL A 70 27.71 14.50 -5.01
N SER A 71 27.61 15.57 -5.81
CA SER A 71 28.16 16.86 -5.38
C SER A 71 27.38 17.43 -4.21
N LYS A 72 28.04 18.21 -3.34
CA LYS A 72 27.37 18.94 -2.23
C LYS A 72 26.21 19.80 -2.75
N SER A 73 26.38 20.47 -3.88
CA SER A 73 25.34 21.31 -4.48
C SER A 73 24.16 20.48 -5.01
N THR A 74 24.41 19.29 -5.55
CA THR A 74 23.36 18.36 -5.98
C THR A 74 22.52 17.90 -4.79
N LEU A 75 23.18 17.48 -3.70
CA LEU A 75 22.48 17.07 -2.50
C LEU A 75 21.65 18.22 -1.90
N ASP A 76 22.22 19.42 -1.84
CA ASP A 76 21.54 20.62 -1.32
C ASP A 76 20.27 20.96 -2.12
N LYS A 77 20.38 21.03 -3.45
CA LYS A 77 19.23 21.27 -4.33
C LYS A 77 18.19 20.15 -4.24
N PHE A 78 18.62 18.90 -4.16
CA PHE A 78 17.72 17.76 -3.96
C PHE A 78 16.96 17.88 -2.64
N GLU A 79 17.66 18.16 -1.54
CA GLU A 79 17.07 18.33 -0.21
C GLU A 79 16.08 19.51 -0.11
N LEU A 80 16.22 20.51 -0.99
CA LEU A 80 15.30 21.64 -1.12
C LEU A 80 14.10 21.36 -2.05
N GLY A 81 14.14 20.29 -2.84
CA GLY A 81 13.15 19.99 -3.88
C GLY A 81 13.41 20.72 -5.21
N ASP A 82 14.55 21.38 -5.37
CA ASP A 82 14.93 22.11 -6.57
C ASP A 82 15.51 21.20 -7.67
N SER A 83 15.79 19.93 -7.35
CA SER A 83 16.26 18.93 -8.31
C SER A 83 15.92 17.52 -7.85
N SER A 84 15.94 16.56 -8.77
CA SER A 84 15.89 15.13 -8.46
C SER A 84 17.28 14.50 -8.46
N ILE A 85 17.42 13.35 -7.79
CA ILE A 85 18.56 12.47 -7.93
C ILE A 85 18.13 11.12 -8.50
N SER A 86 19.05 10.42 -9.13
CA SER A 86 18.79 9.06 -9.62
C SER A 86 18.68 8.08 -8.45
N PHE A 87 18.05 6.93 -8.70
CA PHE A 87 17.88 5.88 -7.70
C PHE A 87 19.23 5.30 -7.25
N GLU A 88 20.19 5.21 -8.17
CA GLU A 88 21.57 4.76 -7.93
C GLU A 88 22.33 5.68 -6.98
N ASN A 89 21.94 6.95 -6.89
CA ASN A 89 22.49 7.90 -5.92
C ASN A 89 21.72 7.92 -4.61
N LEU A 90 20.39 7.76 -4.66
CA LEU A 90 19.56 7.74 -3.45
C LEU A 90 19.91 6.56 -2.53
N LEU A 91 20.09 5.35 -3.08
CA LEU A 91 20.36 4.16 -2.27
C LEU A 91 21.64 4.30 -1.41
N PRO A 92 22.79 4.70 -1.95
CA PRO A 92 23.99 4.96 -1.15
C PRO A 92 23.81 6.05 -0.08
N LEU A 93 23.04 7.11 -0.37
CA LEU A 93 22.74 8.15 0.63
C LEU A 93 21.94 7.57 1.80
N LEU A 94 20.91 6.77 1.52
CA LEU A 94 20.11 6.09 2.55
C LEU A 94 20.96 5.11 3.36
N GLN A 95 21.83 4.34 2.71
CA GLN A 95 22.78 3.43 3.37
C GLN A 95 23.72 4.19 4.32
N ARG A 96 24.25 5.35 3.89
CA ARG A 96 25.08 6.21 4.75
C ARG A 96 24.31 6.77 5.93
N LEU A 97 23.04 7.08 5.73
CA LEU A 97 22.10 7.47 6.78
C LEU A 97 21.64 6.29 7.66
N ARG A 98 22.07 5.05 7.41
CA ARG A 98 21.61 3.86 8.14
C ARG A 98 20.08 3.75 8.17
N VAL A 99 19.44 4.06 7.05
CA VAL A 99 18.00 3.90 6.83
C VAL A 99 17.80 2.97 5.64
N SER A 100 16.97 1.95 5.80
CA SER A 100 16.62 1.06 4.68
C SER A 100 15.68 1.79 3.70
N LEU A 101 15.66 1.38 2.43
CA LEU A 101 14.71 1.94 1.46
C LEU A 101 13.26 1.78 1.94
N SER A 102 12.92 0.62 2.51
CA SER A 102 11.58 0.34 3.04
C SER A 102 11.19 1.28 4.19
N GLU A 103 12.09 1.50 5.15
CA GLU A 103 11.87 2.45 6.25
C GLU A 103 11.73 3.89 5.74
N PHE A 104 12.58 4.28 4.79
CA PHE A 104 12.52 5.58 4.15
C PHE A 104 11.17 5.80 3.46
N LEU A 105 10.73 4.86 2.61
CA LEU A 105 9.44 4.95 1.91
C LEU A 105 8.26 4.94 2.88
N TYR A 106 8.33 4.19 3.97
CA TYR A 106 7.29 4.20 5.01
C TYR A 106 7.17 5.57 5.69
N ARG A 107 8.31 6.25 5.92
CA ARG A 107 8.35 7.60 6.50
C ARG A 107 7.83 8.66 5.54
N VAL A 108 8.24 8.60 4.27
CA VAL A 108 7.81 9.54 3.22
C VAL A 108 6.30 9.45 2.98
N ASN A 109 5.73 8.24 3.06
CA ASN A 109 4.31 7.99 2.83
C ASN A 109 3.39 8.33 4.02
N GLU A 110 3.84 9.09 5.03
CA GLU A 110 3.07 9.33 6.27
C GLU A 110 2.54 8.03 6.92
N HIS A 111 3.32 6.95 6.88
CA HIS A 111 2.89 5.62 7.34
C HIS A 111 1.71 5.01 6.55
N SER A 112 1.38 5.52 5.37
CA SER A 112 0.45 4.88 4.43
C SER A 112 1.10 3.66 3.79
N THR A 113 0.26 2.66 3.55
CA THR A 113 0.55 1.53 2.66
C THR A 113 0.80 2.00 1.23
N SER A 114 1.49 1.18 0.43
CA SER A 114 1.85 1.46 -0.96
C SER A 114 0.68 2.05 -1.75
N SER A 115 0.94 3.15 -2.48
CA SER A 115 -0.06 3.81 -3.34
C SER A 115 -0.78 2.82 -4.26
N VAL A 116 -0.04 1.84 -4.80
CA VAL A 116 -0.48 0.82 -5.75
C VAL A 116 -1.77 0.09 -5.33
N THR A 117 -1.97 -0.20 -4.05
CA THR A 117 -3.15 -0.95 -3.56
C THR A 117 -4.01 -0.14 -2.59
N GLN A 118 -3.74 1.16 -2.42
CA GLN A 118 -4.41 1.96 -1.39
C GLN A 118 -5.93 2.00 -1.61
N THR A 119 -6.36 2.14 -2.87
CA THR A 119 -7.77 2.06 -3.29
C THR A 119 -8.41 0.73 -2.85
N LEU A 120 -7.75 -0.38 -3.15
CA LEU A 120 -8.26 -1.73 -2.83
C LEU A 120 -8.30 -2.00 -1.33
N GLN A 121 -7.34 -1.49 -0.58
CA GLN A 121 -7.34 -1.60 0.88
C GLN A 121 -8.45 -0.77 1.53
N LYS A 122 -8.72 0.45 1.01
CA LYS A 122 -9.87 1.26 1.44
C LYS A 122 -11.18 0.51 1.18
N ALA A 123 -11.31 -0.10 0.00
CA ALA A 123 -12.48 -0.90 -0.37
C ALA A 123 -12.64 -2.13 0.53
N SER A 124 -11.57 -2.89 0.77
CA SER A 124 -11.55 -4.05 1.66
C SER A 124 -11.95 -3.71 3.10
N ARG A 125 -11.45 -2.58 3.63
CA ARG A 125 -11.83 -2.07 4.96
C ARG A 125 -13.30 -1.67 5.02
N ALA A 126 -13.81 -0.97 4.00
CA ALA A 126 -15.21 -0.56 3.94
C ALA A 126 -16.14 -1.78 3.80
N TYR A 127 -15.78 -2.75 2.95
CA TYR A 127 -16.48 -4.03 2.81
C TYR A 127 -16.58 -4.78 4.14
N SER A 128 -15.44 -4.94 4.84
CA SER A 128 -15.39 -5.63 6.14
C SER A 128 -16.27 -4.97 7.20
N ARG A 129 -16.39 -3.64 7.17
CA ARG A 129 -17.27 -2.87 8.06
C ARG A 129 -18.71 -2.76 7.57
N LYS A 130 -19.04 -3.36 6.42
CA LYS A 130 -20.35 -3.21 5.75
C LYS A 130 -20.71 -1.75 5.47
N ASP A 131 -19.70 -0.90 5.25
CA ASP A 131 -19.87 0.53 5.04
C ASP A 131 -20.15 0.84 3.56
N VAL A 132 -21.42 0.67 3.18
CA VAL A 132 -21.91 0.89 1.82
C VAL A 132 -21.74 2.35 1.38
N LEU A 133 -21.85 3.31 2.30
CA LEU A 133 -21.71 4.73 1.98
C LEU A 133 -20.28 5.07 1.57
N SER A 134 -19.29 4.57 2.32
CA SER A 134 -17.88 4.74 1.96
C SER A 134 -17.54 4.11 0.61
N LEU A 135 -18.06 2.91 0.31
CA LEU A 135 -17.85 2.26 -0.98
C LEU A 135 -18.52 3.02 -2.14
N LYS A 136 -19.74 3.53 -1.96
CA LYS A 136 -20.43 4.35 -2.98
C LYS A 136 -19.68 5.65 -3.24
N ARG A 137 -19.20 6.31 -2.19
CA ARG A 137 -18.36 7.51 -2.31
C ARG A 137 -17.09 7.19 -3.08
N GLN A 138 -16.38 6.13 -2.69
CA GLN A 138 -15.16 5.70 -3.38
C GLN A 138 -15.41 5.40 -4.87
N LEU A 139 -16.51 4.71 -5.20
CA LEU A 139 -16.88 4.45 -6.58
C LEU A 139 -17.13 5.74 -7.36
N SER A 140 -17.84 6.70 -6.74
CA SER A 140 -18.09 8.01 -7.37
C SER A 140 -16.80 8.81 -7.58
N GLU A 141 -15.85 8.72 -6.66
CA GLU A 141 -14.55 9.37 -6.78
C GLU A 141 -13.77 8.78 -7.96
N LEU A 142 -13.69 7.44 -8.06
CA LEU A 142 -12.99 6.74 -9.16
C LEU A 142 -13.62 7.07 -10.52
N VAL A 143 -14.94 6.99 -10.65
CA VAL A 143 -15.62 7.22 -11.95
C VAL A 143 -15.44 8.66 -12.45
N ASN A 144 -15.32 9.62 -11.53
CA ASN A 144 -15.14 11.03 -11.86
C ASN A 144 -13.67 11.48 -11.83
N GLU A 145 -12.74 10.56 -11.55
CA GLU A 145 -11.33 10.88 -11.44
C GLU A 145 -10.77 11.29 -12.81
N LYS A 146 -10.00 12.37 -12.82
CA LYS A 146 -9.20 12.72 -13.98
C LYS A 146 -7.99 11.78 -14.02
N ILE A 147 -8.14 10.69 -14.75
CA ILE A 147 -7.08 9.70 -14.94
C ILE A 147 -5.87 10.39 -15.58
N LEU A 148 -4.73 10.38 -14.88
CA LEU A 148 -3.45 10.86 -15.39
C LEU A 148 -2.76 9.81 -16.27
N GLU A 149 -3.12 8.55 -16.07
CA GLU A 149 -2.61 7.40 -16.81
C GLU A 149 -3.21 7.27 -18.22
N PRO A 150 -2.50 6.60 -19.15
CA PRO A 150 -3.04 6.25 -20.45
C PRO A 150 -4.35 5.46 -20.32
N LYS A 151 -5.37 5.84 -21.09
CA LYS A 151 -6.71 5.23 -21.05
C LYS A 151 -6.75 3.74 -21.42
N ASN A 152 -5.70 3.22 -22.04
CA ASN A 152 -5.60 1.82 -22.44
C ASN A 152 -5.02 0.91 -21.34
N LEU A 153 -4.54 1.47 -20.22
CA LEU A 153 -4.15 0.64 -19.07
C LEU A 153 -5.40 0.05 -18.39
N PRO A 154 -5.34 -1.22 -17.94
CA PRO A 154 -6.50 -1.91 -17.39
C PRO A 154 -6.83 -1.48 -15.95
N PHE A 155 -5.86 -0.94 -15.22
CA PHE A 155 -5.87 -0.81 -13.75
C PHE A 155 -7.00 0.06 -13.22
N HIS A 156 -7.25 1.23 -13.84
CA HIS A 156 -8.35 2.08 -13.40
C HIS A 156 -9.72 1.38 -13.56
N ARG A 157 -9.91 0.62 -14.63
CA ARG A 157 -11.13 -0.17 -14.82
C ARG A 157 -11.21 -1.31 -13.80
N LEU A 158 -10.11 -2.00 -13.52
CA LEU A 158 -10.05 -3.06 -12.50
C LEU A 158 -10.36 -2.52 -11.10
N ASP A 159 -9.86 -1.35 -10.74
CA ASP A 159 -10.17 -0.69 -9.46
C ASP A 159 -11.67 -0.38 -9.33
N ILE A 160 -12.29 0.15 -10.39
CA ILE A 160 -13.75 0.36 -10.44
C ILE A 160 -14.49 -0.97 -10.27
N ILE A 161 -14.08 -2.02 -10.98
CA ILE A 161 -14.70 -3.35 -10.90
C ILE A 161 -14.60 -3.91 -9.48
N ALA A 162 -13.44 -3.78 -8.82
CA ALA A 162 -13.24 -4.24 -7.45
C ALA A 162 -14.17 -3.54 -6.46
N VAL A 163 -14.35 -2.22 -6.57
CA VAL A 163 -15.28 -1.47 -5.71
C VAL A 163 -16.74 -1.82 -6.03
N LYS A 164 -17.11 -1.98 -7.32
CA LYS A 164 -18.43 -2.48 -7.71
C LYS A 164 -18.70 -3.88 -7.16
N ALA A 165 -17.71 -4.76 -7.18
CA ALA A 165 -17.80 -6.13 -6.69
C ALA A 165 -18.04 -6.15 -5.18
N ALA A 166 -17.27 -5.36 -4.41
CA ALA A 166 -17.48 -5.18 -2.98
C ALA A 166 -18.90 -4.67 -2.64
N LEU A 167 -19.41 -3.69 -3.40
CA LEU A 167 -20.80 -3.22 -3.26
C LEU A 167 -21.81 -4.31 -3.61
N GLY A 168 -21.61 -5.02 -4.73
CA GLY A 168 -22.47 -6.09 -5.19
C GLY A 168 -22.61 -7.20 -4.17
N MET A 169 -21.52 -7.59 -3.51
CA MET A 169 -21.53 -8.57 -2.43
C MET A 169 -22.36 -8.12 -1.22
N LEU A 170 -22.28 -6.84 -0.82
CA LEU A 170 -23.06 -6.33 0.32
C LEU A 170 -24.54 -6.12 -0.01
N GLN A 171 -24.84 -5.78 -1.26
CA GLN A 171 -26.20 -5.44 -1.69
C GLN A 171 -26.91 -6.61 -2.38
N ASN A 172 -26.22 -7.74 -2.55
CA ASN A 172 -26.67 -8.90 -3.32
C ASN A 172 -27.06 -8.53 -4.77
N VAL A 173 -26.22 -7.70 -5.39
CA VAL A 173 -26.37 -7.22 -6.78
C VAL A 173 -25.27 -7.86 -7.62
N PRO A 174 -25.60 -8.48 -8.77
CA PRO A 174 -24.60 -9.07 -9.64
C PRO A 174 -23.71 -7.99 -10.29
N LEU A 175 -22.47 -8.36 -10.60
CA LEU A 175 -21.62 -7.55 -11.47
C LEU A 175 -22.13 -7.58 -12.91
N PRO A 176 -22.00 -6.47 -13.67
CA PRO A 176 -22.22 -6.48 -15.11
C PRO A 176 -21.33 -7.53 -15.79
N LYS A 177 -21.89 -8.28 -16.75
CA LYS A 177 -21.15 -9.31 -17.48
C LYS A 177 -19.90 -8.76 -18.16
N GLU A 178 -19.98 -7.56 -18.73
CA GLU A 178 -18.84 -6.88 -19.36
C GLU A 178 -17.66 -6.63 -18.41
N ASP A 179 -17.94 -6.43 -17.12
CA ASP A 179 -16.95 -6.17 -16.09
C ASP A 179 -16.32 -7.49 -15.63
N VAL A 180 -17.14 -8.54 -15.51
CA VAL A 180 -16.66 -9.91 -15.24
C VAL A 180 -15.76 -10.39 -16.38
N ASP A 181 -16.21 -10.29 -17.63
CA ASP A 181 -15.46 -10.73 -18.80
C ASP A 181 -14.14 -9.97 -18.95
N PHE A 182 -14.14 -8.65 -18.67
CA PHE A 182 -12.93 -7.85 -18.68
C PHE A 182 -11.93 -8.29 -17.61
N ALA A 183 -12.37 -8.47 -16.36
CA ALA A 183 -11.50 -8.88 -15.27
C ALA A 183 -10.94 -10.29 -15.49
N VAL A 184 -11.77 -11.24 -15.94
CA VAL A 184 -11.33 -12.61 -16.26
C VAL A 184 -10.30 -12.60 -17.39
N SER A 185 -10.56 -11.86 -18.46
CA SER A 185 -9.60 -11.72 -19.57
C SER A 185 -8.26 -11.15 -19.10
N TYR A 186 -8.28 -10.15 -18.21
CA TYR A 186 -7.06 -9.62 -17.61
C TYR A 186 -6.24 -10.71 -16.92
N PHE A 187 -6.83 -11.44 -15.97
CA PHE A 187 -6.12 -12.47 -15.20
C PHE A 187 -5.60 -13.63 -16.03
N LEU A 188 -6.37 -14.08 -17.03
CA LEU A 188 -5.99 -15.21 -17.88
C LEU A 188 -4.93 -14.85 -18.94
N THR A 189 -4.73 -13.56 -19.20
CA THR A 189 -3.73 -13.08 -20.18
C THR A 189 -2.40 -12.66 -19.54
N GLN A 190 -2.35 -12.46 -18.21
CA GLN A 190 -1.10 -12.10 -17.54
C GLN A 190 -0.15 -13.30 -17.41
N ASN A 191 1.12 -13.07 -17.70
CA ASN A 191 2.19 -14.07 -17.51
C ASN A 191 2.60 -14.20 -16.04
N GLU A 192 2.60 -13.07 -15.32
CA GLU A 192 3.02 -12.98 -13.93
C GLU A 192 2.05 -12.13 -13.13
N TRP A 193 1.77 -12.52 -11.88
CA TRP A 193 0.89 -11.78 -10.96
C TRP A 193 1.71 -11.14 -9.84
N PHE A 194 1.32 -9.93 -9.47
CA PHE A 194 1.89 -9.13 -8.38
C PHE A 194 0.87 -8.94 -7.25
N HIS A 195 1.28 -8.22 -6.20
CA HIS A 195 0.40 -7.92 -5.06
C HIS A 195 -0.88 -7.18 -5.47
N TYR A 196 -0.85 -6.37 -6.52
CA TYR A 196 -2.02 -5.70 -7.07
C TYR A 196 -3.06 -6.71 -7.56
N ASP A 197 -2.62 -7.69 -8.37
CA ASP A 197 -3.47 -8.74 -8.93
C ASP A 197 -4.20 -9.51 -7.84
N LEU A 198 -3.48 -9.90 -6.79
CA LEU A 198 -4.07 -10.60 -5.64
C LEU A 198 -5.07 -9.72 -4.88
N ALA A 199 -4.78 -8.42 -4.75
CA ALA A 199 -5.66 -7.47 -4.10
C ALA A 199 -6.95 -7.22 -4.89
N ILE A 200 -6.94 -7.36 -6.22
CA ILE A 200 -8.15 -7.35 -7.05
C ILE A 200 -8.89 -8.68 -6.93
N LEU A 201 -8.15 -9.80 -7.04
CA LEU A 201 -8.72 -11.14 -7.09
C LEU A 201 -9.60 -11.44 -5.87
N GLN A 202 -9.32 -10.89 -4.69
CA GLN A 202 -10.14 -11.11 -3.50
C GLN A 202 -11.64 -10.75 -3.67
N PHE A 203 -11.97 -9.85 -4.61
CA PHE A 203 -13.34 -9.34 -4.78
C PHE A 203 -14.16 -10.09 -5.83
N LEU A 204 -13.52 -10.86 -6.71
CA LEU A 204 -14.17 -11.45 -7.89
C LEU A 204 -14.83 -12.81 -7.67
N PRO A 205 -14.31 -13.76 -6.86
CA PRO A 205 -14.78 -15.13 -6.82
C PRO A 205 -16.30 -15.35 -6.69
N PRO A 206 -17.05 -14.54 -5.91
CA PRO A 206 -18.51 -14.69 -5.81
C PRO A 206 -19.26 -14.49 -7.13
N PHE A 207 -18.64 -13.88 -8.13
CA PHE A 207 -19.25 -13.52 -9.42
C PHE A 207 -18.78 -14.40 -10.58
N LEU A 208 -17.95 -15.40 -10.32
CA LEU A 208 -17.34 -16.25 -11.35
C LEU A 208 -17.97 -17.64 -11.41
N THR A 209 -17.91 -18.27 -12.58
CA THR A 209 -18.32 -19.67 -12.74
C THR A 209 -17.26 -20.61 -12.18
N SER A 210 -17.66 -21.84 -11.84
CA SER A 210 -16.73 -22.87 -11.33
C SER A 210 -15.57 -23.16 -12.29
N ASP A 211 -15.83 -23.15 -13.61
CA ASP A 211 -14.81 -23.40 -14.63
C ASP A 211 -13.75 -22.28 -14.66
N ILE A 212 -14.18 -21.02 -14.52
CA ILE A 212 -13.28 -19.88 -14.47
C ILE A 212 -12.48 -19.88 -13.17
N LEU A 213 -13.11 -20.19 -12.03
CA LEU A 213 -12.43 -20.31 -10.75
C LEU A 213 -11.31 -21.34 -10.81
N THR A 214 -11.55 -22.49 -11.44
CA THR A 214 -10.54 -23.54 -11.61
C THR A 214 -9.34 -23.03 -12.44
N GLN A 215 -9.60 -22.36 -13.55
CA GLN A 215 -8.55 -21.76 -14.39
C GLN A 215 -7.74 -20.67 -13.66
N LEU A 216 -8.41 -19.85 -12.84
CA LEU A 216 -7.73 -18.82 -12.05
C LEU A 216 -6.87 -19.42 -10.94
N VAL A 217 -7.34 -20.49 -10.30
CA VAL A 217 -6.56 -21.22 -9.29
C VAL A 217 -5.32 -21.85 -9.92
N ASP A 218 -5.44 -22.48 -11.09
CA ASP A 218 -4.28 -23.02 -11.81
C ASP A 218 -3.27 -21.92 -12.17
N THR A 219 -3.77 -20.76 -12.60
CA THR A 219 -2.93 -19.59 -12.88
C THR A 219 -2.27 -19.05 -11.60
N LEU A 220 -2.99 -18.99 -10.48
CA LEU A 220 -2.44 -18.58 -9.18
C LEU A 220 -1.31 -19.51 -8.74
N PHE A 221 -1.49 -20.83 -8.83
CA PHE A 221 -0.47 -21.81 -8.46
C PHE A 221 0.81 -21.69 -9.29
N LYS A 222 0.69 -21.36 -10.58
CA LYS A 222 1.85 -21.06 -11.45
C LYS A 222 2.63 -19.83 -10.99
N ASN A 223 1.94 -18.87 -10.37
CA ASN A 223 2.51 -17.59 -9.93
C ASN A 223 3.03 -17.61 -8.47
N ILE A 224 2.79 -18.69 -7.72
CA ILE A 224 3.32 -18.85 -6.35
C ILE A 224 4.82 -18.54 -6.24
N PRO A 225 5.71 -19.06 -7.11
CA PRO A 225 7.15 -18.80 -7.03
C PRO A 225 7.50 -17.30 -6.95
N THR A 226 6.81 -16.44 -7.72
CA THR A 226 6.99 -14.98 -7.73
C THR A 226 6.78 -14.36 -6.34
N PHE A 227 5.90 -14.92 -5.52
CA PHE A 227 5.60 -14.39 -4.19
C PHE A 227 6.55 -14.89 -3.09
N PHE A 228 7.19 -16.05 -3.28
CA PHE A 228 7.99 -16.71 -2.25
C PHE A 228 9.50 -16.70 -2.49
N HIS A 229 9.99 -16.36 -3.69
CA HIS A 229 11.43 -16.29 -3.99
C HIS A 229 12.14 -15.02 -3.48
N SER A 230 11.42 -14.08 -2.86
CA SER A 230 11.99 -12.84 -2.31
C SER A 230 12.72 -13.00 -0.97
N CYS A 231 12.78 -14.20 -0.41
CA CYS A 231 13.56 -14.48 0.80
C CYS A 231 14.82 -15.26 0.42
N PRO A 232 16.02 -14.64 0.34
CA PRO A 232 17.22 -15.42 0.28
C PRO A 232 17.30 -16.20 1.58
N THR A 233 17.08 -17.51 1.51
CA THR A 233 17.44 -18.40 2.61
C THR A 233 18.95 -18.26 2.79
N SER A 234 19.35 -17.50 3.81
CA SER A 234 20.72 -17.50 4.31
C SER A 234 21.05 -18.94 4.72
N ARG A 235 21.80 -19.63 3.88
CA ARG A 235 22.65 -20.75 4.30
C ARG A 235 24.04 -20.22 4.55
#